data_AF-A0A1W9MU46-F1
#
_entry.id   AF-A0A1W9MU46-F1
#
_cell.length_a   1.000
_cell.length_b   1.000
_cell.length_c   1.000
_cell.angle_alpha   90.00
_cell.angle_beta   90.00
_cell.angle_gamma   90.00
#
_symmetry.space_group_name_H-M   'P 1'
#
loop_
_entity.id
_entity.type
_entity.pdbx_description
1 polymer ?
#
loop_
_entity_poly.entity_id
_entity_poly.type
_entity_poly.pdbx_seq_one_letter_code
_entity_poly.pdbx_strand_id
1 'polypeptide(L)'
;MKFMPSRKAREILGVHENTLRRWANEGKIRHIKTEAGQRLYDTDSFVGIHSAKRKVCYCRVSSHKQKDDLERQSAFMSGRCPGYEIITDIGSGLNFRRKGLLALLESVCGGDVSEVVVAHKDRLCRFGFDLVRWLIEYHGGKLVVLDNESQSPQSELVNDLLAIITVFSCRMHGLRKYRAEIKEDKTLSE
;
A
#
# COMPACT_ATOMS: atom_id res chain seq x y z
N MET A 1 -20.19 -6.59 26.96
CA MET A 1 -18.79 -6.37 26.51
C MET A 1 -18.04 -7.68 26.68
N LYS A 2 -17.53 -8.27 25.59
CA LYS A 2 -16.95 -9.60 25.60
C LYS A 2 -15.44 -9.50 25.37
N PHE A 3 -14.66 -9.74 26.42
CA PHE A 3 -13.20 -9.78 26.34
C PHE A 3 -12.76 -11.18 25.92
N MET A 4 -11.94 -11.28 24.87
CA MET A 4 -11.50 -12.55 24.29
C MET A 4 -9.97 -12.72 24.31
N PRO A 5 -9.45 -13.94 24.47
CA PRO A 5 -8.01 -14.20 24.38
C PRO A 5 -7.42 -13.86 23.01
N SER A 6 -6.12 -13.55 22.95
CA SER A 6 -5.40 -13.21 21.70
C SER A 6 -5.75 -14.14 20.55
N ARG A 7 -5.80 -15.46 20.79
CA ARG A 7 -6.07 -16.48 19.76
C ARG A 7 -7.44 -16.31 19.11
N LYS A 8 -8.45 -15.95 19.89
CA LYS A 8 -9.82 -15.78 19.38
C LYS A 8 -10.00 -14.38 18.80
N ALA A 9 -9.37 -13.38 19.39
CA ALA A 9 -9.37 -12.02 18.88
C ALA A 9 -8.70 -11.90 17.50
N ARG A 10 -7.63 -12.67 17.24
CA ARG A 10 -6.95 -12.70 15.94
C ARG A 10 -7.86 -13.24 14.83
N GLU A 11 -8.69 -14.25 15.14
CA GLU A 11 -9.60 -14.90 14.18
C GLU A 11 -10.76 -13.97 13.84
N ILE A 12 -11.25 -13.23 14.84
CA ILE A 12 -12.33 -12.26 14.67
C ILE A 12 -11.84 -11.01 13.91
N LEU A 13 -10.64 -10.51 14.22
CA LEU A 13 -10.12 -9.27 13.66
C LEU A 13 -9.25 -9.46 12.41
N GLY A 14 -8.92 -10.70 12.03
CA GLY A 14 -8.11 -10.99 10.84
C GLY A 14 -6.68 -10.45 10.89
N VAL A 15 -6.10 -10.27 12.10
CA VAL A 15 -4.75 -9.70 12.28
C VAL A 15 -3.81 -10.66 13.00
N HIS A 16 -2.51 -10.50 12.76
CA HIS A 16 -1.49 -11.26 13.48
C HIS A 16 -1.45 -10.87 14.97
N GLU A 17 -1.07 -11.81 15.86
CA GLU A 17 -1.08 -11.58 17.31
C GLU A 17 -0.15 -10.43 17.74
N ASN A 18 0.98 -10.24 17.05
CA ASN A 18 1.89 -9.12 17.30
C ASN A 18 1.21 -7.77 17.00
N THR A 19 0.38 -7.69 15.96
CA THR A 19 -0.40 -6.50 15.61
C THR A 19 -1.41 -6.19 16.72
N LEU A 20 -2.09 -7.21 17.22
CA LEU A 20 -3.04 -7.10 18.34
C LEU A 20 -2.36 -6.58 19.62
N ARG A 21 -1.17 -7.11 19.95
CA ARG A 21 -0.37 -6.65 21.10
C ARG A 21 0.10 -5.21 20.92
N ARG A 22 0.54 -4.84 19.71
CA ARG A 22 0.94 -3.48 19.36
C ARG A 22 -0.23 -2.52 19.52
N TRP A 23 -1.40 -2.84 18.98
CA TRP A 23 -2.61 -2.02 19.13
C TRP A 23 -3.02 -1.83 20.59
N ALA A 24 -2.87 -2.87 21.42
CA ALA A 24 -3.14 -2.74 22.85
C ALA A 24 -2.13 -1.83 23.57
N ASN A 25 -0.85 -1.88 23.17
CA ASN A 25 0.18 -0.97 23.70
C ASN A 25 -0.03 0.48 23.25
N GLU A 26 -0.51 0.68 22.03
CA GLU A 26 -0.86 1.99 21.44
C GLU A 26 -2.22 2.53 21.90
N GLY A 27 -2.98 1.77 22.71
CA GLY A 27 -4.31 2.16 23.19
C GLY A 27 -5.42 2.10 22.12
N LYS A 28 -5.15 1.54 20.94
CA LYS A 28 -6.10 1.42 19.81
C LYS A 28 -7.19 0.37 20.05
N ILE A 29 -6.88 -0.66 20.83
CA ILE A 29 -7.85 -1.69 21.23
C ILE A 29 -7.90 -1.77 22.76
N ARG A 30 -9.11 -1.77 23.31
CA ARG A 30 -9.31 -1.96 24.75
C ARG A 30 -8.89 -3.38 25.13
N HIS A 31 -8.10 -3.49 26.18
CA HIS A 31 -7.66 -4.78 26.70
C HIS A 31 -7.67 -4.78 28.22
N ILE A 32 -7.83 -5.97 28.79
CA ILE A 32 -7.63 -6.25 30.22
C ILE A 32 -6.56 -7.32 30.38
N LYS A 33 -5.91 -7.35 31.53
CA LYS A 33 -5.01 -8.44 31.92
C LYS A 33 -5.68 -9.28 32.99
N THR A 34 -5.62 -10.59 32.85
CA THR A 34 -5.99 -11.51 33.94
C THR A 34 -4.90 -11.52 35.02
N GLU A 35 -5.21 -12.07 36.20
CA GLU A 35 -4.24 -12.26 37.29
C GLU A 35 -3.02 -13.09 36.84
N ALA A 36 -3.21 -14.00 35.87
CA ALA A 36 -2.15 -14.79 35.24
C ALA A 36 -1.32 -14.00 34.18
N GLY A 37 -1.58 -12.70 34.00
CA GLY A 37 -0.87 -11.85 33.04
C GLY A 37 -1.33 -11.99 31.58
N GLN A 38 -2.36 -12.79 31.31
CA GLN A 38 -2.88 -13.00 29.95
C GLN A 38 -3.70 -11.77 29.51
N ARG A 39 -3.45 -11.29 28.29
CA ARG A 39 -4.22 -10.18 27.68
C ARG A 39 -5.52 -10.71 27.07
N LEU A 40 -6.63 -10.08 27.41
CA LEU A 40 -7.94 -10.26 26.80
C LEU A 40 -8.36 -8.96 26.11
N TYR A 41 -8.96 -9.05 24.93
CA TYR A 41 -9.25 -7.92 24.06
C TYR A 41 -10.75 -7.75 23.86
N ASP A 42 -11.23 -6.51 23.89
CA ASP A 42 -12.61 -6.18 23.56
C ASP A 42 -12.75 -6.04 22.04
N THR A 43 -13.05 -7.16 21.37
CA THR A 43 -13.24 -7.20 19.92
C THR A 43 -14.53 -6.52 19.49
N ASP A 44 -15.57 -6.55 20.32
CA ASP A 44 -16.90 -6.03 19.96
C ASP A 44 -16.87 -4.49 19.90
N SER A 45 -16.23 -3.84 20.87
CA SER A 45 -16.02 -2.39 20.84
C SER A 45 -15.11 -1.97 19.68
N PHE A 46 -14.11 -2.79 19.34
CA PHE A 46 -13.20 -2.51 18.24
C PHE A 46 -13.89 -2.63 16.87
N VAL A 47 -14.67 -3.69 16.66
CA VAL A 47 -15.47 -3.88 15.43
C VAL A 47 -16.56 -2.82 15.30
N GLY A 48 -17.19 -2.40 16.42
CA GLY A 48 -18.19 -1.34 16.43
C GLY A 48 -17.64 0.07 16.14
N ILE A 49 -16.40 0.36 16.56
CA ILE A 49 -15.72 1.64 16.28
C ILE A 49 -15.18 1.70 14.85
N HIS A 50 -14.71 0.58 14.29
CA HIS A 50 -14.24 0.46 12.90
C HIS A 50 -15.32 0.03 11.90
N SER A 51 -16.60 0.16 12.27
CA SER A 51 -17.76 -0.37 11.52
C SER A 51 -17.98 0.28 10.15
N ALA A 52 -17.37 1.43 9.85
CA ALA A 52 -17.46 2.04 8.53
C ALA A 52 -16.09 1.93 7.83
N LYS A 53 -15.78 0.73 7.33
CA LYS A 53 -14.63 0.55 6.45
C LYS A 53 -14.74 1.54 5.30
N ARG A 54 -13.70 2.35 5.14
CA ARG A 54 -13.65 3.40 4.12
C ARG A 54 -13.52 2.76 2.75
N LYS A 55 -14.10 3.42 1.76
CA LYS A 55 -13.89 3.10 0.36
C LYS A 55 -13.04 4.19 -0.26
N VAL A 56 -12.02 3.81 -1.02
CA VAL A 56 -11.00 4.73 -1.51
C VAL A 56 -10.94 4.69 -3.04
N CYS A 57 -10.87 5.85 -3.67
CA CYS A 57 -10.49 6.01 -5.06
C CYS A 57 -9.07 6.56 -5.13
N TYR A 58 -8.16 5.84 -5.79
CA TYR A 58 -6.78 6.26 -5.93
C TYR A 58 -6.49 6.77 -7.34
N CYS A 59 -6.01 8.02 -7.43
CA CYS A 59 -5.70 8.72 -8.67
C CYS A 59 -4.21 9.09 -8.73
N ARG A 60 -3.60 9.06 -9.92
CA ARG A 60 -2.17 9.34 -10.06
C ARG A 60 -1.79 9.83 -11.44
N VAL A 61 -0.94 10.85 -11.47
CA VAL A 61 -0.19 11.27 -12.67
C VAL A 61 1.31 11.23 -12.40
N SER A 62 2.14 11.27 -13.46
CA SER A 62 3.59 11.10 -13.28
C SER A 62 4.37 12.38 -13.05
N SER A 63 3.81 13.53 -13.40
CA SER A 63 4.47 14.83 -13.26
C SER A 63 3.50 15.91 -12.83
N HIS A 64 4.01 16.94 -12.16
CA HIS A 64 3.25 18.15 -11.83
C HIS A 64 2.69 18.86 -13.06
N LYS A 65 3.30 18.69 -14.24
CA LYS A 65 2.76 19.21 -15.52
C LYS A 65 1.40 18.62 -15.89
N GLN A 66 1.04 17.48 -15.28
CA GLN A 66 -0.22 16.77 -15.52
C GLN A 66 -1.23 17.01 -14.38
N LYS A 67 -1.05 18.07 -13.57
CA LYS A 67 -1.93 18.34 -12.42
C LYS A 67 -3.39 18.52 -12.84
N ASP A 68 -3.65 19.26 -13.92
CA ASP A 68 -5.01 19.45 -14.42
C ASP A 68 -5.65 18.12 -14.85
N ASP A 69 -4.83 17.17 -15.31
CA ASP A 69 -5.28 15.83 -15.66
C ASP A 69 -5.62 15.00 -14.43
N LEU A 70 -4.85 15.15 -13.36
CA LEU A 70 -5.15 14.55 -12.06
C LEU A 70 -6.48 15.09 -11.50
N GLU A 71 -6.72 16.39 -11.59
CA GLU A 71 -7.97 17.01 -11.13
C GLU A 71 -9.18 16.51 -11.93
N ARG A 72 -9.06 16.42 -13.27
CA ARG A 72 -10.08 15.80 -14.13
C ARG A 72 -10.32 14.34 -13.79
N GLN A 73 -9.25 13.57 -13.56
CA GLN A 73 -9.34 12.17 -13.16
C GLN A 73 -10.07 12.04 -11.82
N SER A 74 -9.70 12.84 -10.82
CA SER A 74 -10.36 12.84 -9.51
C SER A 74 -11.85 13.18 -9.62
N ALA A 75 -12.22 14.21 -10.39
CA ALA A 75 -13.62 14.57 -10.60
C ALA A 75 -14.41 13.44 -11.31
N PHE A 76 -13.83 12.81 -12.33
CA PHE A 76 -14.42 11.65 -12.99
C PHE A 76 -14.65 10.49 -12.02
N MET A 77 -13.65 10.20 -11.18
CA MET A 77 -13.74 9.15 -10.17
C MET A 77 -14.78 9.46 -9.09
N SER A 78 -14.87 10.71 -8.61
CA SER A 78 -15.91 11.16 -7.68
C SER A 78 -17.31 10.92 -8.21
N GLY A 79 -17.55 11.23 -9.50
CA GLY A 79 -18.85 11.04 -10.14
C GLY A 79 -19.24 9.56 -10.26
N ARG A 80 -18.26 8.68 -10.51
CA ARG A 80 -18.49 7.24 -10.66
C ARG A 80 -18.60 6.51 -9.33
N CYS A 81 -17.89 6.98 -8.32
CA CYS A 81 -17.78 6.38 -6.99
C CYS A 81 -18.20 7.38 -5.91
N PRO A 82 -19.51 7.71 -5.80
CA PRO A 82 -19.99 8.66 -4.82
C PRO A 82 -19.73 8.15 -3.39
N GLY A 83 -19.19 9.02 -2.53
CA GLY A 83 -18.87 8.70 -1.13
C GLY A 83 -17.53 8.00 -0.90
N TYR A 84 -16.71 7.82 -1.95
CA TYR A 84 -15.36 7.27 -1.80
C TYR A 84 -14.38 8.40 -1.46
N GLU A 85 -13.46 8.13 -0.54
CA GLU A 85 -12.34 9.02 -0.22
C GLU A 85 -11.37 9.05 -1.41
N ILE A 86 -10.99 10.24 -1.87
CA ILE A 86 -10.02 10.37 -2.96
C ILE A 86 -8.62 10.56 -2.39
N ILE A 87 -7.72 9.65 -2.76
CA ILE A 87 -6.30 9.76 -2.51
C ILE A 87 -5.61 10.01 -3.84
N THR A 88 -4.74 11.02 -3.90
CA THR A 88 -4.02 11.39 -5.12
C THR A 88 -2.52 11.41 -4.92
N ASP A 89 -1.77 11.07 -5.98
CA ASP A 89 -0.32 11.25 -6.01
C ASP A 89 0.17 11.83 -7.33
N ILE A 90 1.30 12.55 -7.25
CA ILE A 90 2.09 12.99 -8.39
C ILE A 90 3.45 12.30 -8.33
N GLY A 91 3.72 11.41 -9.29
CA GLY A 91 4.99 10.70 -9.41
C GLY A 91 4.88 9.43 -10.26
N SER A 92 6.02 8.95 -10.74
CA SER A 92 6.14 7.74 -11.57
C SER A 92 5.48 6.53 -10.92
N GLY A 93 4.87 5.68 -11.75
CA GLY A 93 4.30 4.38 -11.36
C GLY A 93 5.29 3.42 -10.71
N LEU A 94 6.60 3.63 -10.90
CA LEU A 94 7.69 2.86 -10.30
C LEU A 94 8.00 3.25 -8.84
N ASN A 95 7.56 4.43 -8.40
CA ASN A 95 7.85 4.91 -7.05
C ASN A 95 6.83 4.38 -6.03
N PHE A 96 7.20 3.36 -5.25
CA PHE A 96 6.35 2.84 -4.16
C PHE A 96 6.38 3.68 -2.87
N ARG A 97 7.18 4.75 -2.81
CA ARG A 97 7.28 5.66 -1.66
C ARG A 97 6.39 6.91 -1.79
N ARG A 98 5.48 6.93 -2.76
CA ARG A 98 4.51 8.02 -2.94
C ARG A 98 3.61 8.12 -1.70
N LYS A 99 3.35 9.34 -1.25
CA LYS A 99 2.72 9.58 0.07
C LYS A 99 1.29 9.05 0.12
N GLY A 100 0.50 9.28 -0.94
CA GLY A 100 -0.86 8.77 -1.03
C GLY A 100 -0.90 7.24 -1.07
N LEU A 101 -0.03 6.62 -1.88
CA LEU A 101 0.09 5.16 -1.93
C LEU A 101 0.46 4.57 -0.56
N LEU A 102 1.45 5.14 0.13
CA LEU A 102 1.83 4.64 1.45
C LEU A 102 0.69 4.78 2.47
N ALA A 103 0.01 5.93 2.50
CA ALA A 103 -1.14 6.14 3.39
C ALA A 103 -2.30 5.17 3.09
N LEU A 104 -2.54 4.87 1.81
CA LEU A 104 -3.50 3.86 1.39
C LEU A 104 -3.11 2.47 1.90
N LEU A 105 -1.86 2.05 1.70
CA LEU A 105 -1.37 0.75 2.13
C LEU A 105 -1.36 0.60 3.66
N GLU A 106 -1.01 1.67 4.40
CA GLU A 106 -1.11 1.69 5.86
C GLU A 106 -2.56 1.53 6.34
N SER A 107 -3.51 2.21 5.69
CA SER A 107 -4.93 2.10 6.00
C SER A 107 -5.49 0.69 5.68
N VAL A 108 -5.02 0.08 4.58
CA VAL A 108 -5.34 -1.30 4.22
C VAL A 108 -4.79 -2.27 5.27
N CYS A 109 -3.51 -2.14 5.65
CA CYS A 109 -2.90 -2.96 6.70
C CYS A 109 -3.57 -2.77 8.08
N GLY A 110 -4.15 -1.59 8.31
CA GLY A 110 -4.98 -1.29 9.49
C GLY A 110 -6.35 -1.98 9.50
N GLY A 111 -6.80 -2.51 8.35
CA GLY A 111 -8.14 -3.09 8.19
C GLY A 111 -9.25 -2.06 7.99
N ASP A 112 -8.89 -0.79 7.78
CA ASP A 112 -9.81 0.35 7.72
C ASP A 112 -10.43 0.57 6.34
N VAL A 113 -9.99 -0.20 5.33
CA VAL A 113 -10.39 -0.03 3.93
C VAL A 113 -11.10 -1.28 3.43
N SER A 114 -12.33 -1.14 2.94
CA SER A 114 -13.09 -2.26 2.35
C SER A 114 -12.90 -2.37 0.84
N GLU A 115 -12.67 -1.25 0.16
CA GLU A 115 -12.63 -1.21 -1.29
C GLU A 115 -11.69 -0.11 -1.77
N VAL A 116 -10.85 -0.45 -2.74
CA VAL A 116 -9.94 0.45 -3.43
C VAL A 116 -10.30 0.42 -4.90
N VAL A 117 -10.55 1.59 -5.49
CA VAL A 117 -10.88 1.72 -6.90
C VAL A 117 -9.79 2.52 -7.59
N VAL A 118 -9.32 2.00 -8.72
CA VAL A 118 -8.37 2.69 -9.59
C VAL A 118 -8.91 2.73 -11.02
N ALA A 119 -8.58 3.78 -11.76
CA ALA A 119 -8.94 3.87 -13.17
C ALA A 119 -8.27 2.74 -13.99
N HIS A 120 -6.95 2.55 -13.82
CA HIS A 120 -6.14 1.52 -14.48
C HIS A 120 -5.14 0.91 -13.51
N LYS A 121 -4.64 -0.29 -13.85
CA LYS A 121 -3.56 -0.96 -13.12
C LYS A 121 -2.33 -0.08 -12.95
N ASP A 122 -1.89 0.55 -14.05
CA ASP A 122 -0.73 1.44 -14.07
C ASP A 122 -0.87 2.66 -13.19
N ARG A 123 -2.10 3.12 -12.91
CA ARG A 123 -2.33 4.25 -12.02
C ARG A 123 -1.95 3.89 -10.59
N LEU A 124 -2.16 2.62 -10.18
CA LEU A 124 -1.70 2.11 -8.91
C LEU A 124 -0.17 1.92 -8.88
N CYS A 125 0.36 1.13 -9.80
CA CYS A 125 1.80 0.86 -9.90
C CYS A 125 2.16 0.30 -11.27
N ARG A 126 3.42 0.52 -11.71
CA ARG A 126 3.90 0.02 -13.01
C ARG A 126 4.17 -1.48 -12.98
N PHE A 127 4.66 -1.99 -11.85
CA PHE A 127 4.89 -3.40 -11.59
C PHE A 127 4.31 -3.78 -10.24
N GLY A 128 4.23 -5.08 -9.94
CA GLY A 128 3.75 -5.55 -8.63
C GLY A 128 2.27 -5.28 -8.37
N PHE A 129 1.47 -5.07 -9.42
CA PHE A 129 0.03 -4.87 -9.29
C PHE A 129 -0.64 -6.05 -8.58
N ASP A 130 -0.31 -7.29 -8.96
CA ASP A 130 -0.87 -8.48 -8.32
C ASP A 130 -0.39 -8.65 -6.87
N LEU A 131 0.83 -8.19 -6.55
CA LEU A 131 1.32 -8.15 -5.17
C LEU A 131 0.50 -7.17 -4.31
N VAL A 132 0.24 -5.97 -4.83
CA VAL A 132 -0.58 -4.97 -4.13
C VAL A 132 -2.03 -5.44 -4.01
N ARG A 133 -2.59 -6.05 -5.08
CA ARG A 133 -3.93 -6.66 -5.03
C ARG A 133 -4.01 -7.71 -3.93
N TRP A 134 -3.06 -8.66 -3.92
CA TRP A 134 -3.00 -9.71 -2.91
C TRP A 134 -2.93 -9.13 -1.50
N LEU A 135 -2.13 -8.08 -1.28
CA LEU A 135 -2.04 -7.42 0.02
C LEU A 135 -3.38 -6.80 0.45
N ILE A 136 -4.09 -6.13 -0.47
CA ILE A 136 -5.40 -5.54 -0.19
C ILE A 136 -6.43 -6.63 0.17
N GLU A 137 -6.46 -7.71 -0.61
CA GLU A 137 -7.36 -8.85 -0.39
C GLU A 137 -7.04 -9.59 0.90
N TYR A 138 -5.76 -9.75 1.23
CA TYR A 138 -5.29 -10.38 2.46
C TYR A 138 -5.79 -9.64 3.71
N HIS A 139 -5.90 -8.30 3.65
CA HIS A 139 -6.45 -7.47 4.72
C HIS A 139 -7.98 -7.27 4.65
N GLY A 140 -8.67 -8.04 3.79
CA GLY A 140 -10.12 -8.02 3.68
C GLY A 140 -10.69 -6.80 2.96
N GLY A 141 -9.88 -6.16 2.11
CA GLY A 141 -10.31 -5.16 1.13
C GLY A 141 -10.47 -5.76 -0.28
N LYS A 142 -11.11 -5.02 -1.18
CA LYS A 142 -11.25 -5.40 -2.60
C LYS A 142 -10.61 -4.36 -3.50
N LEU A 143 -9.80 -4.77 -4.47
CA LEU A 143 -9.25 -3.87 -5.49
C LEU A 143 -10.08 -3.96 -6.79
N VAL A 144 -10.70 -2.84 -7.18
CA VAL A 144 -11.50 -2.70 -8.41
C VAL A 144 -10.74 -1.83 -9.40
N VAL A 145 -10.66 -2.29 -10.65
CA VAL A 145 -10.11 -1.53 -11.77
C VAL A 145 -11.27 -1.19 -12.69
N LEU A 146 -11.48 0.09 -12.99
CA LEU A 146 -12.60 0.53 -13.85
C LEU A 146 -12.34 0.31 -15.35
N ASP A 147 -11.06 0.13 -15.73
CA ASP A 147 -10.61 -0.24 -17.06
C ASP A 147 -11.19 0.63 -18.20
N ASN A 148 -11.05 1.96 -18.07
CA ASN A 148 -11.11 2.83 -19.24
C ASN A 148 -9.85 2.61 -20.09
N GLU A 149 -9.90 1.90 -21.22
CA GLU A 149 -8.71 1.65 -22.07
C GLU A 149 -8.01 2.93 -22.64
N SER A 150 -8.41 4.14 -22.22
CA SER A 150 -7.78 5.40 -22.57
C SER A 150 -6.46 5.64 -21.81
N GLN A 151 -5.38 5.08 -22.39
CA GLN A 151 -4.02 5.64 -22.45
C GLN A 151 -3.33 5.96 -21.11
N SER A 152 -2.48 5.02 -20.63
CA SER A 152 -1.25 5.47 -19.97
C SER A 152 -0.51 6.35 -20.99
N PRO A 153 -0.15 7.61 -20.66
CA PRO A 153 0.57 8.48 -21.58
C PRO A 153 1.81 7.74 -22.08
N GLN A 154 2.00 7.62 -23.39
CA GLN A 154 3.18 6.96 -23.96
C GLN A 154 4.48 7.54 -23.39
N SER A 155 4.50 8.86 -23.14
CA SER A 155 5.60 9.56 -22.48
C SER A 155 5.89 9.04 -21.06
N GLU A 156 4.87 8.64 -20.31
CA GLU A 156 5.01 8.06 -18.99
C GLU A 156 5.72 6.70 -19.05
N LEU A 157 5.30 5.84 -19.98
CA LEU A 157 5.91 4.53 -20.21
C LEU A 157 7.38 4.64 -20.64
N VAL A 158 7.68 5.56 -21.57
CA VAL A 158 9.05 5.81 -22.03
C VAL A 158 9.94 6.30 -20.88
N ASN A 159 9.45 7.25 -20.07
CA ASN A 159 10.20 7.74 -18.92
C ASN A 159 10.45 6.64 -17.88
N ASP A 160 9.46 5.79 -17.62
CA ASP A 160 9.63 4.64 -16.72
C ASP A 160 10.67 3.65 -17.27
N LEU A 161 10.67 3.36 -18.58
CA LEU A 161 11.67 2.51 -19.21
C LEU A 161 13.08 3.11 -19.13
N LEU A 162 13.24 4.40 -19.43
CA LEU A 162 14.52 5.09 -19.31
C LEU A 162 15.04 5.08 -17.88
N ALA A 163 14.17 5.25 -16.88
CA ALA A 163 14.52 5.16 -15.47
C ALA A 163 15.05 3.75 -15.12
N ILE A 164 14.38 2.70 -15.60
CA ILE A 164 14.82 1.31 -15.42
C ILE A 164 16.19 1.09 -16.05
N ILE A 165 16.37 1.45 -17.34
CA ILE A 165 17.64 1.30 -18.06
C ILE A 165 18.76 2.05 -17.35
N THR A 166 18.48 3.25 -16.83
CA THR A 166 19.46 4.07 -16.10
C THR A 166 19.91 3.38 -14.82
N VAL A 167 18.97 2.87 -14.01
CA VAL A 167 19.29 2.13 -12.78
C VAL A 167 20.14 0.90 -13.08
N PHE A 168 19.79 0.12 -14.10
CA PHE A 168 20.56 -1.05 -14.51
C PHE A 168 21.94 -0.67 -15.06
N SER A 169 22.04 0.37 -15.88
CA SER A 169 23.32 0.88 -16.41
C SER A 169 24.25 1.34 -15.29
N CYS A 170 23.77 2.16 -14.35
CA CYS A 170 24.53 2.59 -13.18
C CYS A 170 25.01 1.40 -12.34
N ARG A 171 24.16 0.39 -12.12
CA ARG A 171 24.52 -0.83 -11.40
C ARG A 171 25.58 -1.64 -12.13
N MET A 172 25.47 -1.79 -13.45
CA MET A 172 26.47 -2.49 -14.28
C MET A 172 27.82 -1.76 -14.29
N HIS A 173 27.82 -0.42 -14.38
CA HIS A 173 29.05 0.37 -14.29
C HIS A 173 29.67 0.32 -12.88
N GLY A 174 28.85 0.39 -11.83
CA GLY A 174 29.30 0.20 -10.45
C GLY A 174 29.93 -1.17 -10.24
N LEU A 175 29.29 -2.24 -10.73
CA LEU A 175 29.83 -3.60 -10.68
C LEU A 175 31.15 -3.74 -11.43
N ARG A 176 31.37 -3.01 -12.54
CA ARG A 176 32.69 -3.01 -13.23
C ARG A 176 33.78 -2.38 -12.37
N LYS A 177 33.46 -1.32 -11.62
CA LYS A 177 34.39 -0.68 -10.68
C LYS A 177 34.74 -1.64 -9.53
N TYR A 178 33.74 -2.24 -8.89
CA TYR A 178 33.96 -3.23 -7.84
C TYR A 178 34.68 -4.48 -8.36
N ARG A 179 34.45 -4.91 -9.60
CA ARG A 179 35.16 -6.05 -10.18
C ARG A 179 36.65 -5.79 -10.38
N ALA A 180 37.06 -4.53 -10.53
CA ALA A 180 38.48 -4.16 -10.54
C ALA A 180 39.06 -4.16 -9.11
N GLU A 181 38.36 -3.52 -8.16
CA GLU A 181 38.75 -3.48 -6.74
C GLU A 181 38.81 -4.89 -6.11
N ILE A 182 37.83 -5.76 -6.38
CA ILE A 182 37.77 -7.17 -5.92
C ILE A 182 38.89 -8.02 -6.55
N LYS A 183 39.39 -7.66 -7.74
CA LYS A 183 40.49 -8.39 -8.40
C LYS A 183 41.86 -7.99 -7.85
N GLU A 184 41.97 -6.79 -7.29
CA GLU A 184 43.18 -6.26 -6.66
C GLU A 184 43.25 -6.60 -5.16
N ASP A 185 42.10 -6.86 -4.52
CA ASP A 185 42.02 -7.25 -3.12
C ASP A 185 42.33 -8.75 -2.92
N LYS A 186 43.59 -9.05 -2.59
CA LYS A 186 44.09 -10.42 -2.32
C LYS A 186 43.60 -11.04 -1.01
N THR A 187 42.77 -10.34 -0.22
CA THR A 187 42.26 -10.86 1.05
C THR A 187 40.90 -11.59 0.92
N LEU A 188 40.27 -11.53 -0.25
CA LEU A 188 38.97 -12.17 -0.54
C LEU A 188 39.08 -13.52 -1.25
N SER A 189 40.31 -14.01 -1.47
CA SER A 189 40.59 -15.31 -2.07
C SER A 189 41.08 -16.31 -1.02
N GLU A 190 40.23 -16.63 -0.06
CA GLU A 190 40.24 -17.89 0.72
C GLU A 190 38.81 -18.43 0.85
#